data_AF-A0A359AT61-F1
#
_entry.id   AF-A0A359AT61-F1
#
_cell.length_a   1.000
_cell.length_b   1.000
_cell.length_c   1.000
_cell.angle_alpha   90.00
_cell.angle_beta   90.00
_cell.angle_gamma   90.00
#
_symmetry.space_group_name_H-M   'P 1'
#
loop_
_entity.id
_entity.type
_entity.pdbx_description
1 polymer ?
#
loop_
_entity_poly.entity_id
_entity_poly.type
_entity_poly.pdbx_seq_one_letter_code
_entity_poly.pdbx_strand_id
1 'polypeptide(L)' 'RGQIEGMESNRSGARIVKAKAPLSEMFGYVTALRTITSGRATSTMSFSHYEQVSPSIARQVLTEVKGRVDLIK' A
#
# COMPACT_ATOMS: atom_id res chain seq x y z
N ARG A 1 -4.48 -2.69 -4.26
CA ARG A 1 -3.87 -3.86 -3.58
C ARG A 1 -3.73 -3.61 -2.08
N GLY A 2 -4.76 -3.08 -1.40
CA GLY A 2 -4.74 -2.86 0.04
C GLY A 2 -5.59 -3.90 0.74
N GLN A 3 -5.13 -4.43 1.86
CA GLN A 3 -5.88 -5.32 2.73
C GLN A 3 -6.26 -4.57 3.99
N ILE A 4 -7.57 -4.48 4.26
CA ILE A 4 -8.08 -3.84 5.48
C ILE A 4 -7.98 -4.86 6.62
N GLU A 5 -7.24 -4.51 7.66
CA GLU A 5 -7.10 -5.35 8.86
C GLU A 5 -8.22 -5.07 9.87
N GLY A 6 -8.76 -3.86 9.87
CA GLY A 6 -9.86 -3.51 10.75
C GLY A 6 -10.29 -2.06 10.62
N MET A 7 -11.45 -1.77 11.21
CA MET A 7 -12.01 -0.44 11.26
C MET A 7 -12.57 -0.16 12.65
N GLU A 8 -12.10 0.91 13.27
CA GLU A 8 -12.50 1.32 14.62
C GLU A 8 -13.23 2.66 14.55
N SER A 9 -14.28 2.81 15.36
CA SER A 9 -15.02 4.06 15.48
C SER A 9 -14.42 4.89 16.63
N ASN A 10 -13.99 6.11 16.36
CA ASN A 10 -13.59 7.06 17.39
C ASN A 10 -14.84 7.77 17.97
N ARG A 11 -14.76 8.17 19.24
CA ARG A 11 -15.82 8.89 19.97
C ARG A 11 -16.21 10.21 19.30
N SER A 12 -15.35 10.79 18.47
CA SER A 12 -15.60 12.02 17.70
C SER A 12 -16.34 11.80 16.37
N GLY A 13 -16.79 10.58 16.07
CA GLY A 13 -17.45 10.25 14.80
C GLY A 13 -16.49 9.98 13.63
N ALA A 14 -15.18 10.10 13.85
CA ALA A 14 -14.16 9.69 12.88
C ALA A 14 -13.99 8.16 12.89
N ARG A 15 -13.66 7.56 11.73
CA ARG A 15 -13.30 6.15 11.63
C ARG A 15 -11.80 6.00 11.41
N ILE A 16 -11.19 5.11 12.17
CA ILE A 16 -9.78 4.72 12.06
C ILE A 16 -9.73 3.45 11.23
N VAL A 17 -9.03 3.49 10.10
CA VAL A 17 -8.88 2.34 9.20
C VAL A 17 -7.45 1.82 9.32
N LYS A 18 -7.30 0.57 9.76
CA LYS A 18 -6.02 -0.14 9.77
C LYS A 18 -5.93 -1.00 8.53
N ALA A 19 -4.89 -0.83 7.74
CA ALA A 19 -4.71 -1.56 6.50
C ALA A 19 -3.23 -1.75 6.20
N LYS A 20 -2.93 -2.83 5.48
CA LYS A 20 -1.64 -3.10 4.86
C LYS A 20 -1.74 -2.85 3.36
N ALA A 21 -0.75 -2.18 2.80
CA ALA A 21 -0.64 -1.94 1.39
C ALA A 21 0.83 -2.01 0.95
N PRO A 22 1.13 -2.50 -0.27
CA PRO A 22 2.48 -2.45 -0.80
C PRO A 22 2.96 -1.01 -0.88
N LEU A 23 4.18 -0.76 -0.38
CA LEU A 23 4.76 0.59 -0.36
C LEU A 23 4.87 1.20 -1.78
N SER A 24 5.08 0.37 -2.80
CA SER A 24 5.12 0.78 -4.21
C SER A 24 3.82 1.42 -4.70
N GLU A 25 2.70 1.18 -4.03
CA GLU A 25 1.38 1.73 -4.39
C GLU A 25 1.02 2.98 -3.56
N MET A 26 1.87 3.37 -2.59
CA MET A 26 1.58 4.50 -1.69
C MET A 26 2.06 5.84 -2.23
N PHE A 27 2.79 5.87 -3.36
CA PHE A 27 3.15 7.10 -4.04
C PHE A 27 1.89 7.88 -4.46
N GLY A 28 1.80 9.15 -4.05
CA GLY A 28 0.62 9.99 -4.30
C GLY A 28 -0.58 9.72 -3.38
N TYR A 29 -0.49 8.76 -2.45
CA TYR A 29 -1.60 8.41 -1.56
C TYR A 29 -2.09 9.59 -0.72
N VAL A 30 -1.19 10.40 -0.16
CA VAL A 30 -1.57 11.54 0.69
C VAL A 30 -2.41 12.55 -0.10
N THR A 31 -2.06 12.81 -1.35
CA THR A 31 -2.82 13.69 -2.24
C THR A 31 -4.21 13.11 -2.51
N ALA A 32 -4.29 11.82 -2.86
CA ALA A 32 -5.56 11.14 -3.10
C ALA A 32 -6.46 11.14 -1.85
N LEU A 33 -5.88 10.85 -0.67
CA LEU A 33 -6.58 10.87 0.62
C LEU A 33 -7.16 12.25 0.92
N ARG A 34 -6.38 13.31 0.67
CA ARG A 34 -6.83 14.69 0.86
C ARG A 34 -8.03 15.00 -0.03
N THR A 35 -8.00 14.58 -1.30
CA THR A 35 -9.11 14.80 -2.24
C THR A 35 -10.38 14.08 -1.79
N ILE A 36 -10.30 12.78 -1.46
CA ILE A 36 -11.49 11.97 -1.12
C ILE A 36 -12.10 12.32 0.24
N THR A 37 -11.32 12.92 1.16
CA THR A 37 -11.80 13.30 2.50
C THR A 37 -12.06 14.80 2.65
N SER A 38 -12.00 15.54 1.55
CA SER A 38 -12.08 17.00 1.54
C SER A 38 -11.07 17.64 2.49
N GLY A 39 -9.89 17.05 2.61
CA GLY A 39 -8.77 17.53 3.41
C GLY A 39 -8.84 17.26 4.91
N ARG A 40 -9.79 16.44 5.37
CA ARG A 40 -10.02 16.22 6.81
C ARG A 40 -9.28 15.01 7.38
N ALA A 41 -8.90 14.04 6.55
CA ALA A 41 -8.23 12.83 7.04
C ALA A 41 -6.71 12.98 7.13
N THR A 42 -6.14 12.23 8.06
CA THR A 42 -4.71 12.10 8.28
C THR A 42 -4.32 10.63 8.14
N SER A 43 -3.12 10.38 7.62
CA SER A 43 -2.57 9.02 7.52
C SER A 43 -1.19 8.93 8.16
N THR A 44 -0.92 7.80 8.79
CA THR A 44 0.41 7.42 9.27
C THR A 44 0.79 6.11 8.59
N MET A 45 2.02 6.01 8.11
CA MET A 45 2.55 4.79 7.51
C MET A 45 3.78 4.34 8.28
N SER A 46 3.81 3.05 8.61
CA SER A 46 4.95 2.40 9.26
C SER A 46 5.28 1.11 8.50
N PHE A 47 6.57 0.81 8.36
CA PHE A 47 7.00 -0.46 7.79
C PHE A 47 6.45 -1.63 8.63
N SER A 48 5.94 -2.66 7.95
CA SER A 48 5.44 -3.87 8.60
C SER A 48 6.35 -5.08 8.31
N HIS A 49 6.43 -5.51 7.05
CA HIS A 49 7.22 -6.66 6.62
C HIS A 49 7.41 -6.66 5.10
N TYR A 50 8.25 -7.58 4.61
CA TYR A 50 8.36 -7.92 3.19
C TYR A 50 7.38 -9.04 2.85
N GLU A 51 6.73 -8.93 1.71
CA GLU A 51 5.82 -9.94 1.17
C GLU A 51 6.21 -10.26 -0.28
N GLN A 52 6.01 -11.52 -0.69
CA GLN A 52 6.27 -11.94 -2.05
C GLN A 52 5.30 -11.25 -3.02
N VAL A 53 5.85 -10.58 -4.03
CA VAL A 53 5.04 -9.99 -5.10
C VAL A 53 4.57 -11.06 -6.09
N SER A 54 3.52 -10.76 -6.86
CA SER A 54 3.06 -11.69 -7.90
C SER A 54 4.17 -11.96 -8.93
N PRO A 55 4.20 -13.16 -9.55
CA PRO A 55 5.22 -13.51 -10.54
C PRO A 55 5.29 -12.52 -11.72
N SER A 56 4.15 -11.94 -12.12
CA SER A 56 4.07 -10.91 -13.15
C SER A 56 4.89 -9.65 -12.81
N ILE A 57 4.70 -9.12 -11.61
CA ILE A 57 5.40 -7.91 -11.14
C ILE A 57 6.88 -8.23 -10.91
N ALA A 58 7.18 -9.40 -10.32
CA ALA A 58 8.57 -9.83 -10.13
C ALA A 58 9.33 -9.89 -11.47
N ARG A 59 8.72 -10.47 -12.53
CA ARG A 59 9.33 -10.55 -13.86
C ARG A 59 9.58 -9.17 -14.45
N GLN A 60 8.62 -8.25 -14.32
CA GLN A 60 8.76 -6.88 -14.80
C GLN A 60 9.94 -6.17 -14.12
N VAL A 61 9.99 -6.21 -12.78
CA VAL A 61 11.06 -5.58 -12.01
C VAL A 61 12.42 -6.20 -12.34
N LEU A 62 12.52 -7.53 -12.41
CA LEU A 62 13.78 -8.19 -12.77
C LEU A 62 14.22 -7.86 -14.19
N THR A 63 13.30 -7.72 -15.13
CA THR A 63 13.62 -7.33 -16.51
C THR A 63 14.19 -5.91 -16.55
N GLU A 64 13.58 -4.98 -15.81
CA GLU A 64 14.02 -3.59 -15.74
C GLU A 64 15.44 -3.46 -15.16
N VAL A 65 15.75 -4.20 -14.11
CA VAL A 65 17.09 -4.20 -13.49
C VAL A 65 18.10 -5.12 -14.19
N LYS A 66 17.74 -5.72 -15.34
CA LYS A 66 18.54 -6.73 -16.07
C LYS A 66 18.97 -7.91 -15.18
N GLY A 67 18.11 -8.30 -14.24
CA GLY A 67 18.29 -9.42 -13.34
C GLY A 67 17.92 -10.77 -13.97
N ARG A 68 18.08 -11.84 -13.18
CA ARG A 68 17.82 -13.23 -13.58
C ARG A 68 16.34 -13.59 -13.55
N VAL A 69 15.64 -13.31 -14.65
CA VAL A 69 14.19 -13.60 -14.82
C VAL A 69 13.92 -15.12 -14.87
N ASP A 70 14.93 -15.92 -15.22
CA ASP A 70 14.91 -17.39 -15.30
C ASP A 70 14.64 -18.09 -13.95
N LEU A 71 14.86 -17.40 -12.84
CA LEU A 71 14.67 -17.95 -11.49
C LEU A 71 13.22 -17.82 -10.98
N ILE A 72 12.34 -17.11 -11.69
CA ILE A 72 10.93 -16.99 -11.33
C ILE A 72 10.17 -18.20 -11.88
N LYS A 73 9.82 -19.14 -10.99
CA LYS A 73 8.92 -20.26 -11.28
C LYS A 73 7.52 -19.79 -11.64
#